data_AF-A0A432RMC1-F1
#
_entry.id   AF-A0A432RMC1-F1
#
_cell.length_a   1.000
_cell.length_b   1.000
_cell.length_c   1.000
_cell.angle_alpha   90.00
_cell.angle_beta   90.00
_cell.angle_gamma   90.00
#
_symmetry.space_group_name_H-M   'P 1'
#
loop_
_entity.id
_entity.type
_entity.pdbx_description
1 polymer ?
#
loop_
_entity_poly.entity_id
_entity_poly.type
_entity_poly.pdbx_seq_one_letter_code
_entity_poly.pdbx_strand_id
1 'polypeptide(L)'
;MAYRTSTVLFPGIGLVLLLATLSGCTSITTTRSDGRQITRSIDQFKGYIESVFRRQNQATLNTGQLLDEDISESTALELESAEHRMLDACGALNQVARKKMNRNKPGILLELKVRNTIGECDHATEQLEQLIEELESSATDSLLGPD
;
A
#
# COMPACT_ATOMS: atom_id res chain seq x y z
N MET A 1 32.64 27.51 59.01
CA MET A 1 32.39 27.47 57.55
C MET A 1 31.26 26.49 57.29
N ALA A 2 30.26 26.92 56.52
CA ALA A 2 29.02 26.25 56.13
C ALA A 2 29.32 24.98 55.28
N TYR A 3 28.41 24.04 55.01
CA TYR A 3 27.11 24.21 54.36
C TYR A 3 26.11 23.12 54.77
N ARG A 4 24.89 23.55 55.12
CA ARG A 4 23.72 22.70 55.34
C ARG A 4 22.90 22.72 54.05
N THR A 5 22.93 21.65 53.27
CA THR A 5 22.16 21.50 52.04
C THR A 5 20.73 21.12 52.38
N SER A 6 19.83 22.10 52.37
CA SER A 6 18.39 21.88 52.43
C SER A 6 17.87 21.50 51.04
N THR A 7 17.56 20.22 50.83
CA THR A 7 16.80 19.76 49.67
C THR A 7 15.33 20.13 49.84
N VAL A 8 14.92 21.23 49.20
CA VAL A 8 13.51 21.61 49.08
C VAL A 8 12.90 20.77 47.96
N LEU A 9 12.20 19.70 48.31
CA LEU A 9 11.44 18.88 47.36
C LEU A 9 10.17 19.66 46.95
N PHE A 10 10.22 20.38 45.84
CA PHE A 10 9.06 21.09 45.29
C PHE A 10 8.06 20.09 44.67
N PRO A 11 6.83 19.93 45.20
CA PRO A 11 5.85 18.96 44.71
C PRO A 11 5.28 19.29 43.31
N GLY A 12 5.56 20.48 42.76
CA GLY A 12 5.07 20.90 41.45
C GLY A 12 5.93 20.46 40.25
N ILE A 13 7.20 20.12 40.47
CA ILE A 13 8.14 19.84 39.35
C ILE A 13 7.92 18.44 38.76
N GLY A 14 7.49 17.47 39.59
CA GLY A 14 7.20 16.10 39.14
C GLY A 14 6.03 16.01 38.15
N LEU A 15 5.04 16.92 38.26
CA LEU A 15 3.85 16.92 37.40
C LEU A 15 4.14 17.46 35.99
N VAL A 16 5.05 18.43 35.87
CA VAL A 16 5.41 19.05 34.57
C VAL A 16 6.27 18.11 33.72
N LEU A 17 7.14 17.31 34.34
CA LEU A 17 7.98 16.33 33.63
C LEU A 17 7.19 15.12 33.09
N LEU A 18 6.03 14.80 33.66
CA LEU A 18 5.18 13.68 33.21
C LEU A 18 4.36 14.01 31.95
N LEU A 19 4.12 15.29 31.66
CA LEU A 19 3.31 15.75 30.51
C LEU A 19 4.12 15.92 29.22
N ALA A 20 5.45 15.93 29.29
CA ALA A 20 6.32 16.20 28.15
C ALA A 20 6.64 14.97 27.26
N THR A 21 6.18 13.76 27.62
CA THR A 21 6.52 12.52 26.90
C THR A 21 5.44 12.03 25.93
N LEU A 22 4.34 12.79 25.75
CA LEU A 22 3.23 12.44 24.84
C LEU A 22 3.37 13.05 23.43
N SER A 23 4.57 13.40 22.98
CA SER A 23 4.82 13.73 21.57
C SER A 23 4.70 12.45 20.72
N GLY A 24 3.44 12.09 20.40
CA GLY A 24 3.10 10.91 19.62
C GLY A 24 3.74 10.92 18.23
N CYS A 25 4.28 9.78 17.82
CA CYS A 25 4.81 9.57 16.47
C CYS A 25 3.68 9.70 15.43
N THR A 26 3.65 10.81 14.68
CA THR A 26 2.64 11.06 13.62
C THR A 26 3.07 10.54 12.25
N SER A 27 4.21 9.88 12.15
CA SER A 27 4.82 9.42 10.91
C SER A 27 4.89 7.90 10.81
N ILE A 28 4.67 7.39 9.60
CA ILE A 28 4.79 5.98 9.23
C ILE A 28 5.94 5.83 8.25
N THR A 29 6.87 4.92 8.55
CA THR A 29 7.92 4.52 7.62
C THR A 29 7.51 3.23 6.91
N THR A 30 7.57 3.22 5.58
CA THR A 30 7.25 2.07 4.73
C THR A 30 8.34 1.83 3.70
N THR A 31 8.49 0.59 3.26
CA THR A 31 9.42 0.23 2.17
C THR A 31 8.70 0.38 0.83
N ARG A 32 9.30 1.13 -0.09
CA ARG A 32 8.87 1.22 -1.48
C ARG A 32 9.38 0.03 -2.29
N SER A 33 8.80 -0.20 -3.45
CA SER A 33 9.25 -1.16 -4.46
C SER A 33 10.75 -1.08 -4.82
N ASP A 34 11.38 0.09 -4.75
CA ASP A 34 12.82 0.29 -4.96
C ASP A 34 13.69 -0.03 -3.72
N GLY A 35 13.09 -0.58 -2.67
CA GLY A 35 13.75 -0.90 -1.40
C GLY A 35 14.00 0.31 -0.49
N ARG A 36 13.67 1.53 -0.93
CA ARG A 36 13.87 2.72 -0.10
C ARG A 36 12.81 2.84 0.98
N GLN A 37 13.23 3.27 2.16
CA GLN A 37 12.30 3.63 3.22
C GLN A 37 11.78 5.04 3.00
N ILE A 38 10.46 5.18 2.97
CA ILE A 38 9.78 6.46 2.86
C ILE A 38 9.00 6.70 4.14
N THR A 39 9.28 7.83 4.79
CA THR A 39 8.51 8.30 5.94
C THR A 39 7.43 9.25 5.46
N ARG A 40 6.16 8.92 5.71
CA ARG A 40 5.00 9.75 5.38
C ARG A 40 4.19 10.05 6.62
N SER A 41 3.40 11.12 6.59
CA SER A 41 2.35 11.30 7.60
C SER A 41 1.32 10.16 7.51
N ILE A 42 0.61 9.89 8.61
CA ILE A 42 -0.43 8.85 8.65
C ILE A 42 -1.48 9.06 7.54
N ASP A 43 -1.91 10.30 7.29
CA ASP A 43 -2.95 10.57 6.29
C ASP A 43 -2.45 10.40 4.86
N GLN A 44 -1.23 10.81 4.55
CA GLN A 44 -0.59 10.52 3.26
C GLN A 44 -0.44 9.01 3.04
N PHE A 45 -0.13 8.26 4.10
CA PHE A 45 0.00 6.81 4.00
C PHE A 45 -1.33 6.12 3.74
N LYS A 46 -2.42 6.57 4.38
CA LYS A 46 -3.77 6.07 4.09
C LYS A 46 -4.18 6.35 2.65
N GLY A 47 -3.95 7.57 2.16
CA GLY A 47 -4.24 7.95 0.79
C GLY A 47 -3.46 7.09 -0.22
N TYR A 48 -2.20 6.77 0.09
CA TYR A 48 -1.41 5.86 -0.73
C TYR A 48 -1.98 4.42 -0.75
N ILE A 49 -2.34 3.85 0.41
CA ILE A 49 -2.96 2.52 0.45
C ILE A 49 -4.26 2.50 -0.38
N GLU A 50 -5.07 3.53 -0.26
CA GLU A 50 -6.32 3.65 -1.01
C GLU A 50 -6.07 3.76 -2.51
N SER A 51 -5.08 4.54 -2.95
CA SER A 51 -4.74 4.62 -4.36
C SER A 51 -4.31 3.27 -4.93
N VAL A 52 -3.46 2.53 -4.21
CA VAL A 52 -3.03 1.18 -4.62
C VAL A 52 -4.23 0.23 -4.70
N PHE A 53 -5.09 0.21 -3.69
CA PHE A 53 -6.29 -0.62 -3.67
C PHE A 53 -7.24 -0.32 -4.85
N ARG A 54 -7.40 0.97 -5.21
CA ARG A 54 -8.23 1.34 -6.37
C ARG A 54 -7.58 0.88 -7.68
N ARG A 55 -6.27 1.06 -7.83
CA ARG A 55 -5.53 0.64 -9.03
C ARG A 55 -5.60 -0.86 -9.27
N GLN A 56 -5.26 -1.69 -8.26
CA GLN A 56 -5.34 -3.15 -8.44
C GLN A 56 -6.75 -3.65 -8.77
N ASN A 57 -7.81 -3.03 -8.22
CA ASN A 57 -9.17 -3.42 -8.56
C ASN A 57 -9.53 -3.03 -10.00
N GLN A 58 -9.08 -1.86 -10.47
CA GLN A 58 -9.28 -1.44 -11.85
C GLN A 58 -8.51 -2.36 -12.81
N ALA A 59 -7.27 -2.69 -12.50
CA ALA A 59 -6.45 -3.58 -13.31
C ALA A 59 -7.08 -4.99 -13.43
N THR A 60 -7.59 -5.55 -12.34
CA THR A 60 -8.38 -6.82 -12.39
C THR A 60 -9.62 -6.73 -13.28
N LEU A 61 -10.35 -5.61 -13.24
CA LEU A 61 -11.51 -5.43 -14.12
C LEU A 61 -11.10 -5.37 -15.59
N ASN A 62 -10.02 -4.65 -15.90
CA ASN A 62 -9.48 -4.54 -17.26
C ASN A 62 -8.94 -5.89 -17.75
N THR A 63 -8.28 -6.67 -16.89
CA THR A 63 -7.86 -8.04 -17.21
C THR A 63 -9.06 -8.89 -17.64
N GLY A 64 -10.15 -8.87 -16.86
CA GLY A 64 -11.37 -9.59 -17.22
C GLY A 64 -11.95 -9.16 -18.57
N GLN A 65 -11.92 -7.86 -18.87
CA GLN A 65 -12.37 -7.33 -20.16
C GLN A 65 -11.52 -7.83 -21.34
N LEU A 66 -10.19 -7.81 -21.21
CA LEU A 66 -9.29 -8.29 -22.26
C LEU A 66 -9.37 -9.81 -22.45
N LEU A 67 -9.60 -10.57 -21.38
CA LEU A 67 -9.79 -12.02 -21.48
C LEU A 67 -11.11 -12.40 -22.16
N ASP A 68 -12.11 -11.51 -22.14
CA ASP A 68 -13.37 -11.67 -22.88
C ASP A 68 -13.21 -11.31 -24.39
N GLU A 69 -12.09 -10.70 -24.79
CA GLU A 69 -11.74 -10.42 -26.18
C GLU A 69 -11.05 -11.63 -26.86
N ASP A 70 -11.04 -11.66 -28.19
CA ASP A 70 -10.42 -12.75 -28.97
C ASP A 70 -8.88 -12.61 -29.03
N ILE A 71 -8.24 -12.62 -27.86
CA ILE A 71 -6.78 -12.58 -27.71
C ILE A 71 -6.17 -13.98 -27.87
N SER A 72 -4.87 -14.04 -28.20
CA SER A 72 -4.17 -15.31 -28.31
C SER A 72 -4.09 -16.05 -26.97
N GLU A 73 -4.10 -17.39 -26.99
CA GLU A 73 -3.96 -18.21 -25.78
C GLU A 73 -2.69 -17.87 -24.98
N SER A 74 -1.57 -17.60 -25.68
CA SER A 74 -0.34 -17.17 -25.04
C SER A 74 -0.47 -15.82 -24.32
N THR A 75 -1.21 -14.88 -24.92
CA THR A 75 -1.48 -13.56 -24.33
C THR A 75 -2.38 -13.68 -23.10
N ALA A 76 -3.43 -14.50 -23.19
CA ALA A 76 -4.32 -14.77 -22.07
C ALA A 76 -3.56 -15.36 -20.88
N LEU A 77 -2.70 -16.36 -21.11
CA LEU A 77 -1.88 -16.98 -20.06
C LEU A 77 -0.90 -15.99 -19.42
N GLU A 78 -0.29 -15.11 -20.21
CA GLU A 78 0.61 -14.08 -19.69
C GLU A 78 -0.13 -13.08 -18.81
N LEU A 79 -1.30 -12.62 -19.25
CA LEU A 79 -2.15 -11.68 -18.54
C LEU A 79 -2.70 -12.25 -17.23
N GLU A 80 -3.23 -13.48 -17.26
CA GLU A 80 -3.67 -14.20 -16.05
C GLU A 80 -2.51 -14.41 -15.07
N SER A 81 -1.32 -14.75 -15.57
CA SER A 81 -0.12 -14.92 -14.75
C SER A 81 0.30 -13.61 -14.07
N ALA A 82 0.24 -12.48 -14.79
CA ALA A 82 0.51 -11.16 -14.24
C ALA A 82 -0.52 -10.76 -13.18
N GLU A 83 -1.80 -10.99 -13.45
CA GLU A 83 -2.87 -10.75 -12.47
C GLU A 83 -2.67 -11.58 -11.19
N HIS A 84 -2.34 -12.86 -11.32
CA HIS A 84 -2.09 -13.72 -10.16
C HIS A 84 -0.93 -13.19 -9.31
N ARG A 85 0.17 -12.74 -9.94
CA ARG A 85 1.32 -12.14 -9.21
C ARG A 85 0.90 -10.88 -8.44
N MET A 86 0.08 -10.02 -9.05
CA MET A 86 -0.47 -8.84 -8.39
C MET A 86 -1.34 -9.23 -7.19
N LEU A 87 -2.29 -10.16 -7.38
CA LEU A 87 -3.22 -10.58 -6.33
C LEU A 87 -2.49 -11.19 -5.12
N ASP A 88 -1.41 -11.94 -5.36
CA ASP A 88 -0.54 -12.48 -4.32
C ASP A 88 0.17 -11.38 -3.54
N ALA A 89 0.84 -10.46 -4.24
CA ALA A 89 1.55 -9.33 -3.63
C ALA A 89 0.60 -8.44 -2.81
N CYS A 90 -0.63 -8.25 -3.30
CA CYS A 90 -1.67 -7.46 -2.65
C CYS A 90 -2.50 -8.23 -1.62
N GLY A 91 -2.18 -9.50 -1.33
CA GLY A 91 -3.00 -10.38 -0.50
C GLY A 91 -3.31 -9.84 0.90
N ALA A 92 -2.35 -9.17 1.55
CA ALA A 92 -2.55 -8.54 2.86
C ALA A 92 -3.54 -7.36 2.80
N LEU A 93 -3.41 -6.52 1.76
CA LEU A 93 -4.30 -5.39 1.53
C LEU A 93 -5.73 -5.87 1.25
N ASN A 94 -5.85 -6.90 0.41
CA ASN A 94 -7.13 -7.55 0.12
C ASN A 94 -7.78 -8.16 1.37
N GLN A 95 -7.00 -8.73 2.27
CA GLN A 95 -7.52 -9.23 3.55
C GLN A 95 -8.03 -8.10 4.46
N VAL A 96 -7.33 -6.95 4.51
CA VAL A 96 -7.83 -5.76 5.23
C VAL A 96 -9.14 -5.26 4.64
N ALA A 97 -9.22 -5.14 3.31
CA ALA A 97 -10.43 -4.71 2.62
C ALA A 97 -11.63 -5.63 2.96
N ARG A 98 -11.44 -6.96 2.88
CA ARG A 98 -12.48 -7.94 3.27
C ARG A 98 -12.92 -7.80 4.73
N LYS A 99 -11.98 -7.60 5.67
CA LYS A 99 -12.33 -7.38 7.08
C LYS A 99 -13.19 -6.13 7.25
N LYS A 100 -12.78 -5.01 6.65
CA LYS A 100 -13.52 -3.74 6.70
C LYS A 100 -14.92 -3.84 6.07
N MET A 101 -15.04 -4.51 4.92
CA MET A 101 -16.32 -4.77 4.25
C MET A 101 -17.29 -5.52 5.18
N ASN A 102 -16.78 -6.51 5.91
CA ASN A 102 -17.55 -7.28 6.89
C ASN A 102 -17.71 -6.58 8.26
N ARG A 103 -17.47 -5.26 8.34
CA ARG A 103 -17.50 -4.44 9.57
C ARG A 103 -16.61 -4.97 10.70
N ASN A 104 -15.60 -5.77 10.36
CA ASN A 104 -14.60 -6.28 11.30
C ASN A 104 -13.36 -5.39 11.29
N LYS A 105 -12.82 -5.11 12.47
CA LYS A 105 -11.56 -4.38 12.57
C LYS A 105 -10.40 -5.30 12.16
N PRO A 106 -9.49 -4.86 11.26
CA PRO A 106 -8.25 -5.58 11.02
C PRO A 106 -7.41 -5.60 12.31
N GLY A 107 -6.72 -6.71 12.55
CA GLY A 107 -5.77 -6.81 13.66
C GLY A 107 -4.47 -6.07 13.34
N ILE A 108 -3.73 -5.67 14.38
CA ILE A 108 -2.48 -4.90 14.27
C ILE A 108 -1.44 -5.62 13.39
N LEU A 109 -1.31 -6.94 13.55
CA LEU A 109 -0.38 -7.74 12.74
C LEU A 109 -0.68 -7.66 11.24
N LEU A 110 -1.97 -7.61 10.88
CA LEU A 110 -2.38 -7.50 9.49
C LEU A 110 -2.12 -6.08 8.96
N GLU A 111 -2.39 -5.05 9.75
CA GLU A 111 -2.07 -3.66 9.36
C GLU A 111 -0.56 -3.45 9.17
N LEU A 112 0.26 -4.07 10.04
CA LEU A 112 1.71 -4.08 9.88
C LEU A 112 2.15 -4.84 8.63
N LYS A 113 1.51 -5.98 8.33
CA LYS A 113 1.80 -6.73 7.11
C LYS A 113 1.51 -5.89 5.88
N VAL A 114 0.38 -5.18 5.82
CA VAL A 114 0.08 -4.23 4.73
C VAL A 114 1.18 -3.18 4.62
N ARG A 115 1.62 -2.60 5.74
CA ARG A 115 2.71 -1.60 5.72
C ARG A 115 3.99 -2.13 5.06
N ASN A 116 4.30 -3.40 5.28
CA ASN A 116 5.52 -4.02 4.77
C ASN A 116 5.39 -4.47 3.32
N THR A 117 4.20 -4.87 2.87
CA THR A 117 3.97 -5.42 1.52
C THR A 117 3.36 -4.42 0.54
N ILE A 118 2.93 -3.23 0.99
CA ILE A 118 2.23 -2.27 0.13
C ILE A 118 3.07 -1.84 -1.08
N GLY A 119 4.39 -1.71 -0.91
CA GLY A 119 5.28 -1.36 -2.02
C GLY A 119 5.40 -2.46 -3.09
N GLU A 120 5.37 -3.73 -2.68
CA GLU A 120 5.38 -4.87 -3.60
C GLU A 120 4.05 -4.99 -4.34
N CYS A 121 2.94 -4.79 -3.63
CA CYS A 121 1.60 -4.72 -4.23
C CYS A 121 1.51 -3.61 -5.27
N ASP A 122 1.96 -2.40 -4.92
CA ASP A 122 2.00 -1.23 -5.82
C ASP A 122 2.78 -1.54 -7.11
N HIS A 123 3.94 -2.18 -6.97
CA HIS A 123 4.77 -2.54 -8.12
C HIS A 123 4.14 -3.61 -9.00
N ALA A 124 3.58 -4.65 -8.41
CA ALA A 124 2.91 -5.71 -9.18
C ALA A 124 1.65 -5.18 -9.89
N THR A 125 0.95 -4.21 -9.29
CA THR A 125 -0.12 -3.47 -9.96
C THR A 125 0.41 -2.68 -11.16
N GLU A 126 1.50 -1.94 -11.01
CA GLU A 126 2.12 -1.19 -12.13
C GLU A 126 2.55 -2.11 -13.28
N GLN A 127 3.09 -3.30 -12.98
CA GLN A 127 3.46 -4.28 -14.00
C GLN A 127 2.25 -4.81 -14.77
N LEU A 128 1.13 -5.07 -14.09
CA LEU A 128 -0.10 -5.50 -14.74
C LEU A 128 -0.71 -4.37 -15.58
N GLU A 129 -0.71 -3.14 -15.07
CA GLU A 129 -1.19 -1.96 -15.79
C GLU A 129 -0.41 -1.75 -17.10
N GLN A 130 0.93 -1.90 -17.06
CA GLN A 130 1.78 -1.79 -18.25
C GLN A 130 1.46 -2.87 -19.29
N LEU A 131 1.29 -4.12 -18.85
CA LEU A 131 0.93 -5.21 -19.76
C LEU A 131 -0.43 -4.97 -20.43
N ILE A 132 -1.43 -4.49 -19.68
CA ILE A 132 -2.74 -4.13 -20.22
C ILE A 132 -2.62 -3.03 -21.28
N GLU A 133 -1.87 -1.97 -21.00
CA GLU A 133 -1.66 -0.84 -21.93
C GLU A 133 -0.94 -1.29 -23.22
N GLU A 134 0.06 -2.17 -23.11
CA GLU A 134 0.75 -2.75 -24.27
C GLU A 134 -0.23 -3.53 -25.16
N LEU A 135 -1.11 -4.34 -24.57
CA LEU A 135 -2.10 -5.12 -25.30
C LEU A 135 -3.14 -4.24 -26.00
N GLU A 136 -3.70 -3.25 -25.30
CA GLU A 136 -4.66 -2.29 -25.87
C GLU A 136 -4.04 -1.49 -27.04
N SER A 137 -2.77 -1.09 -26.91
CA SER A 137 -2.06 -0.38 -27.97
C SER A 137 -1.84 -1.27 -29.21
N SER A 138 -1.53 -2.55 -29.02
CA SER A 138 -1.32 -3.51 -30.10
C SER A 138 -2.62 -3.86 -30.85
N ALA A 139 -3.75 -3.90 -30.15
CA ALA A 139 -5.07 -4.12 -30.72
C ALA A 139 -5.50 -2.93 -31.61
N THR A 140 -5.15 -1.71 -31.20
CA THR A 140 -5.47 -0.48 -31.95
C THR A 140 -4.67 -0.39 -33.26
N ASP A 141 -3.41 -0.79 -33.26
CA ASP A 141 -2.54 -0.78 -34.45
C ASP A 141 -3.00 -1.81 -35.51
N SER A 142 -3.63 -2.91 -35.07
CA SER A 142 -4.19 -3.94 -35.95
C SER A 142 -5.46 -3.50 -36.70
N LEU A 143 -6.14 -2.44 -36.24
CA LEU A 143 -7.34 -1.87 -36.85
C LEU A 143 -7.06 -0.72 -37.84
N LEU A 144 -5.83 -0.22 -37.89
CA LEU A 144 -5.36 0.88 -38.75
C LEU A 144 -4.42 0.39 -39.87
N GLY A 145 -4.74 -0.76 -40.46
CA GLY A 145 -3.92 -1.40 -41.50
C GLY A 145 -3.47 -0.44 -42.63
N PRO A 146 -2.28 -0.66 -43.23
CA PRO A 146 -1.67 0.28 -44.17
C PRO A 146 -2.47 0.38 -45.47
N ASP A 147 -2.76 1.62 -45.87
CA ASP A 147 -3.25 1.96 -47.22
C ASP A 147 -2.31 1.46 -48.33
#